data_AF-A0A838DRP3-F1
#
_entry.id   AF-A0A838DRP3-F1
#
_cell.length_a   1.000
_cell.length_b   1.000
_cell.length_c   1.000
_cell.angle_alpha   90.00
_cell.angle_beta   90.00
_cell.angle_gamma   90.00
#
_symmetry.space_group_name_H-M   'P 1'
#
loop_
_entity.id
_entity.type
_entity.pdbx_description
1 polymer ?
#
loop_
_entity_poly.entity_id
_entity_poly.type
_entity_poly.pdbx_seq_one_letter_code
_entity_poly.pdbx_strand_id
1 'polypeptide(L)'
;MSKCYLLFIQPDLVQRTLSSAPSRFTLHHDAHSLQEDDTILPVRIGKNNTILPFVYRIVSLNRSTGTLTLQLEAIQMHSLDLKDLTELNTSGQPYTQYDSITLTQSQFERISARMGGRRMAERDLLENVNKYITARGYYFDTETLYNYHICLKTRPFVILAGLSGTGKSKLSQLYAEALGHREHYRRLPVRPNWNDDRYLLGYFNTITGRYVTEPAVEFLQDANADEDNLYFFCLDEMNLAHVEYYFSQFLSAMEEERPEDRQITLLSRSAQQEMLAQPGQAELVTSLAQVLIPTNLFFTGTINVDETTQPISDKVMDRANTLEFFKVDLEQIPQPTEPPPPTLISAYTWRSYLAHTPDASFRPQIIALSKLLNKADLGLGYRVLHEIELYLANSAGLLDPLVAFDLQVKQRILPRVRGSLAIADTIDELLAYLKAQRLTRSEERLQEMKNRLKRDGYTNFWR
;
A
#
# COMPACT_ATOMS: atom_id res chain seq x y z
N MET A 1 14.75 -10.98 -0.63
CA MET A 1 15.89 -11.93 -0.85
C MET A 1 16.71 -11.51 -2.08
N SER A 2 17.63 -12.33 -2.60
CA SER A 2 18.34 -12.08 -3.87
C SER A 2 17.59 -12.70 -5.08
N LYS A 3 17.06 -11.85 -5.98
CA LYS A 3 16.32 -12.20 -7.22
C LYS A 3 17.17 -11.97 -8.49
N CYS A 4 17.12 -12.89 -9.44
CA CYS A 4 17.74 -12.74 -10.77
C CYS A 4 16.68 -12.25 -11.76
N TYR A 5 17.04 -11.26 -12.59
CA TYR A 5 16.08 -10.59 -13.45
C TYR A 5 16.47 -10.67 -14.92
N LEU A 6 15.47 -10.85 -15.78
CA LEU A 6 15.59 -10.66 -17.23
C LEU A 6 14.93 -9.33 -17.63
N LEU A 7 15.57 -8.57 -18.52
CA LEU A 7 15.01 -7.32 -19.07
C LEU A 7 14.50 -7.56 -20.50
N PHE A 8 13.35 -6.99 -20.86
CA PHE A 8 12.91 -6.96 -22.26
C PHE A 8 13.62 -5.85 -23.03
N ILE A 9 13.97 -6.14 -24.30
CA ILE A 9 14.73 -5.25 -25.18
C ILE A 9 14.21 -5.39 -26.62
N GLN A 10 13.93 -4.28 -27.33
CA GLN A 10 13.12 -4.27 -28.57
C GLN A 10 13.86 -4.14 -29.94
N PRO A 11 13.56 -5.05 -30.91
CA PRO A 11 14.00 -5.08 -32.33
C PRO A 11 13.74 -3.94 -33.31
N ASP A 12 14.25 -2.73 -33.04
CA ASP A 12 14.01 -1.57 -33.93
C ASP A 12 15.18 -1.21 -34.89
N LEU A 13 16.21 -2.06 -35.08
CA LEU A 13 17.04 -2.01 -36.31
C LEU A 13 17.75 -3.34 -36.63
N VAL A 14 17.75 -3.71 -37.91
CA VAL A 14 18.19 -5.03 -38.41
C VAL A 14 19.71 -5.17 -38.48
N GLN A 15 20.25 -6.18 -37.77
CA GLN A 15 21.67 -6.60 -37.65
C GLN A 15 22.51 -5.75 -36.67
N ARG A 16 22.86 -6.29 -35.50
CA ARG A 16 24.00 -7.21 -35.32
C ARG A 16 23.96 -8.06 -34.04
N THR A 17 24.74 -9.13 -34.01
CA THR A 17 24.86 -10.01 -32.84
C THR A 17 25.67 -9.37 -31.71
N LEU A 18 25.15 -9.39 -30.48
CA LEU A 18 25.94 -9.14 -29.28
C LEU A 18 27.06 -10.19 -29.16
N SER A 19 28.27 -9.73 -28.82
CA SER A 19 29.43 -10.59 -28.58
C SER A 19 29.36 -11.25 -27.21
N SER A 20 29.86 -12.48 -27.07
CA SER A 20 29.94 -13.23 -25.81
C SER A 20 30.99 -12.71 -24.82
N ALA A 21 31.29 -11.40 -24.86
CA ALA A 21 32.21 -10.70 -23.97
C ALA A 21 31.43 -10.05 -22.82
N PRO A 22 32.01 -9.90 -21.62
CA PRO A 22 31.34 -9.34 -20.44
C PRO A 22 31.06 -7.84 -20.62
N SER A 23 29.90 -7.53 -21.20
CA SER A 23 29.38 -6.17 -21.35
C SER A 23 28.96 -5.61 -19.98
N ARG A 24 29.22 -4.32 -19.76
CA ARG A 24 28.86 -3.60 -18.54
C ARG A 24 27.59 -2.78 -18.76
N PHE A 25 26.54 -3.13 -18.04
CA PHE A 25 25.28 -2.39 -18.03
C PHE A 25 25.38 -1.19 -17.11
N THR A 26 24.84 -0.05 -17.53
CA THR A 26 24.80 1.16 -16.72
C THR A 26 23.46 1.85 -16.96
N LEU A 27 22.50 1.58 -16.06
CA LEU A 27 21.17 2.18 -16.07
C LEU A 27 21.21 3.49 -15.29
N HIS A 28 21.08 4.62 -15.99
CA HIS A 28 20.82 5.93 -15.38
C HIS A 28 19.40 6.36 -15.73
N HIS A 29 18.66 6.81 -14.72
CA HIS A 29 17.21 6.97 -14.79
C HIS A 29 16.77 8.21 -15.60
N ASP A 30 17.65 9.21 -15.74
CA ASP A 30 17.29 10.58 -16.15
C ASP A 30 18.14 11.13 -17.32
N ALA A 31 18.67 10.28 -18.21
CA ALA A 31 19.56 10.67 -19.32
C ALA A 31 18.99 10.34 -20.71
N HIS A 32 19.19 11.24 -21.68
CA HIS A 32 18.59 11.17 -23.03
C HIS A 32 19.48 10.50 -24.12
N SER A 33 18.84 9.82 -25.10
CA SER A 33 19.22 9.60 -26.55
C SER A 33 19.83 8.26 -27.10
N LEU A 34 18.96 7.41 -27.72
CA LEU A 34 18.98 6.70 -29.06
C LEU A 34 20.30 6.11 -29.67
N GLN A 35 20.46 4.89 -30.26
CA GLN A 35 19.71 3.60 -30.49
C GLN A 35 20.73 2.44 -30.85
N GLU A 36 20.38 1.12 -30.79
CA GLU A 36 20.77 -0.05 -31.68
C GLU A 36 20.93 -1.43 -30.96
N ASP A 37 20.26 -2.50 -31.42
CA ASP A 37 20.27 -3.96 -31.03
C ASP A 37 19.23 -4.54 -29.99
N ASP A 38 19.16 -5.89 -29.88
CA ASP A 38 17.92 -6.66 -29.65
C ASP A 38 18.08 -7.92 -28.74
N THR A 39 18.00 -7.86 -27.40
CA THR A 39 18.26 -9.09 -26.57
C THR A 39 17.67 -9.09 -25.16
N ILE A 40 16.98 -10.17 -24.75
CA ILE A 40 16.71 -10.38 -23.32
C ILE A 40 17.99 -10.75 -22.58
N LEU A 41 18.41 -9.89 -21.64
CA LEU A 41 19.68 -9.98 -20.93
C LEU A 41 19.51 -10.34 -19.43
N PRO A 42 20.31 -11.30 -18.91
CA PRO A 42 20.26 -11.71 -17.50
C PRO A 42 21.06 -10.78 -16.57
N VAL A 43 20.34 -10.00 -15.75
CA VAL A 43 20.92 -9.19 -14.66
C VAL A 43 20.86 -9.98 -13.35
N ARG A 44 22.00 -10.58 -12.98
CA ARG A 44 22.04 -11.57 -11.90
C ARG A 44 22.35 -10.96 -10.52
N ILE A 45 21.33 -10.93 -9.67
CA ILE A 45 21.48 -10.82 -8.21
C ILE A 45 20.63 -11.90 -7.52
N GLY A 46 20.68 -13.19 -7.94
CA GLY A 46 19.87 -14.20 -7.26
C GLY A 46 19.69 -15.60 -7.86
N LYS A 47 18.65 -16.29 -7.35
CA LYS A 47 18.27 -17.69 -7.64
C LYS A 47 17.07 -17.87 -8.59
N ASN A 48 15.95 -17.18 -8.37
CA ASN A 48 14.79 -17.22 -9.28
C ASN A 48 15.05 -16.29 -10.46
N ASN A 49 14.69 -16.72 -11.68
CA ASN A 49 14.84 -15.94 -12.92
C ASN A 49 13.47 -15.38 -13.36
N THR A 50 13.23 -14.11 -13.07
CA THR A 50 11.95 -13.42 -13.36
C THR A 50 12.16 -12.39 -14.47
N ILE A 51 11.32 -12.38 -15.51
CA ILE A 51 11.31 -11.30 -16.49
C ILE A 51 10.60 -10.09 -15.89
N LEU A 52 11.28 -8.94 -15.83
CA LEU A 52 10.74 -7.69 -15.33
C LEU A 52 9.77 -7.05 -16.34
N PRO A 53 8.77 -6.27 -15.88
CA PRO A 53 7.81 -5.55 -16.74
C PRO A 53 8.43 -4.41 -17.58
N PHE A 54 9.75 -4.35 -17.76
CA PHE A 54 10.41 -3.27 -18.48
C PHE A 54 10.78 -3.69 -19.90
N VAL A 55 10.10 -3.10 -20.88
CA VAL A 55 10.55 -3.11 -22.27
C VAL A 55 11.45 -1.89 -22.50
N TYR A 56 12.73 -2.15 -22.68
CA TYR A 56 13.70 -1.18 -23.17
C TYR A 56 13.86 -1.29 -24.69
N ARG A 57 14.48 -0.29 -25.30
CA ARG A 57 15.13 -0.33 -26.62
C ARG A 57 16.62 -0.07 -26.36
N ILE A 58 17.54 -0.75 -27.05
CA ILE A 58 18.96 -0.41 -26.90
C ILE A 58 19.21 0.97 -27.50
N VAL A 59 20.07 1.71 -26.82
CA VAL A 59 20.42 3.12 -27.04
C VAL A 59 21.88 3.31 -27.45
N SER A 60 22.74 2.31 -27.26
CA SER A 60 24.04 2.20 -27.95
C SER A 60 24.82 1.01 -27.43
N LEU A 61 25.74 0.49 -28.26
CA LEU A 61 26.81 -0.42 -27.84
C LEU A 61 28.18 0.22 -28.06
N ASN A 62 28.80 0.74 -27.00
CA ASN A 62 30.19 1.17 -27.05
C ASN A 62 31.12 -0.05 -26.96
N ARG A 63 31.62 -0.49 -28.12
CA ARG A 63 32.47 -1.68 -28.26
C ARG A 63 33.87 -1.54 -27.66
N SER A 64 34.38 -0.33 -27.37
CA SER A 64 35.70 -0.15 -26.75
C SER A 64 35.65 -0.14 -25.22
N THR A 65 34.53 0.25 -24.62
CA THR A 65 34.31 0.18 -23.16
C THR A 65 33.47 -1.03 -22.74
N GLY A 66 32.84 -1.73 -23.69
CA GLY A 66 31.86 -2.78 -23.44
C GLY A 66 30.57 -2.27 -22.82
N THR A 67 30.23 -0.98 -23.00
CA THR A 67 29.07 -0.35 -22.35
C THR A 67 27.84 -0.40 -23.25
N LEU A 68 26.69 -0.71 -22.65
CA LEU A 68 25.40 -0.81 -23.34
C LEU A 68 24.39 0.14 -22.69
N THR A 69 23.82 1.04 -23.48
CA THR A 69 22.87 2.08 -23.04
C THR A 69 21.43 1.65 -23.38
N LEU A 70 20.43 2.04 -22.59
CA LEU A 70 19.02 1.63 -22.76
C LEU A 70 18.06 2.82 -22.61
N GLN A 71 16.97 2.85 -23.39
CA GLN A 71 15.81 3.75 -23.19
C GLN A 71 14.58 2.91 -22.88
N LEU A 72 13.78 3.33 -21.91
CA LEU A 72 12.53 2.66 -21.55
C LEU A 72 11.44 3.00 -22.58
N GLU A 73 10.90 1.98 -23.25
CA GLU A 73 9.84 2.10 -24.26
C GLU A 73 8.45 1.98 -23.63
N ALA A 74 8.31 0.99 -22.76
CA ALA A 74 7.08 0.64 -22.09
C ALA A 74 7.37 -0.05 -20.76
N ILE A 75 6.57 0.32 -19.77
CA ILE A 75 6.33 -0.49 -18.58
C ILE A 75 5.12 -1.37 -18.91
N GLN A 76 5.17 -2.66 -18.59
CA GLN A 76 4.04 -3.60 -18.65
C GLN A 76 3.40 -3.74 -17.25
N MET A 77 2.25 -4.42 -17.14
CA MET A 77 1.55 -4.54 -15.86
C MET A 77 2.22 -5.53 -14.87
N HIS A 78 2.88 -6.59 -15.37
CA HIS A 78 3.42 -7.70 -14.56
C HIS A 78 4.83 -8.15 -14.94
N SER A 79 5.57 -8.59 -13.92
CA SER A 79 6.65 -9.56 -14.06
C SER A 79 6.13 -10.95 -14.46
N LEU A 80 7.00 -11.82 -14.98
CA LEU A 80 6.70 -13.23 -15.27
C LEU A 80 7.83 -14.14 -14.78
N ASP A 81 7.53 -15.26 -14.12
CA ASP A 81 8.53 -16.30 -13.88
C ASP A 81 8.81 -17.05 -15.20
N LEU A 82 10.08 -17.36 -15.50
CA LEU A 82 10.44 -18.15 -16.67
C LEU A 82 9.84 -19.56 -16.66
N LYS A 83 9.45 -20.10 -15.50
CA LYS A 83 8.77 -21.41 -15.39
C LYS A 83 7.44 -21.42 -16.14
N ASP A 84 6.72 -20.29 -16.16
CA ASP A 84 5.42 -20.15 -16.84
C ASP A 84 5.57 -20.01 -18.37
N LEU A 85 6.81 -19.79 -18.82
CA LEU A 85 7.23 -19.61 -20.20
C LEU A 85 7.99 -20.85 -20.70
N THR A 86 7.31 -22.00 -20.62
CA THR A 86 7.79 -23.32 -21.09
C THR A 86 8.32 -23.32 -22.54
N GLU A 87 7.85 -22.39 -23.36
CA GLU A 87 8.28 -22.17 -24.75
C GLU A 87 9.64 -21.47 -24.92
N LEU A 88 10.23 -20.93 -23.85
CA LEU A 88 11.57 -20.33 -23.86
C LEU A 88 12.67 -21.33 -23.48
N ASN A 89 12.38 -22.24 -22.54
CA ASN A 89 13.39 -23.15 -22.00
C ASN A 89 13.47 -24.47 -22.79
N THR A 90 13.95 -24.39 -24.02
CA THR A 90 14.11 -25.55 -24.93
C THR A 90 15.20 -26.55 -24.52
N SER A 91 16.04 -26.21 -23.53
CA SER A 91 17.16 -27.04 -23.06
C SER A 91 16.98 -27.65 -21.67
N GLY A 92 16.01 -27.17 -20.88
CA GLY A 92 15.82 -27.54 -19.47
C GLY A 92 16.92 -27.03 -18.53
N GLN A 93 17.89 -26.25 -19.02
CA GLN A 93 18.99 -25.70 -18.23
C GLN A 93 18.63 -24.32 -17.64
N PRO A 94 19.18 -23.93 -16.48
CA PRO A 94 19.04 -22.56 -15.98
C PRO A 94 19.98 -21.62 -16.74
N TYR A 95 19.44 -20.54 -17.32
CA TYR A 95 20.23 -19.51 -17.99
C TYR A 95 21.37 -18.97 -17.12
N THR A 96 22.57 -18.89 -17.69
CA THR A 96 23.76 -18.34 -17.06
C THR A 96 23.87 -16.83 -17.30
N GLN A 97 24.89 -16.20 -16.71
CA GLN A 97 25.12 -14.75 -16.79
C GLN A 97 25.41 -14.22 -18.22
N TYR A 98 25.64 -15.10 -19.19
CA TYR A 98 26.02 -14.73 -20.57
C TYR A 98 25.05 -15.27 -21.63
N ASP A 99 23.97 -15.95 -21.23
CA ASP A 99 23.00 -16.51 -22.16
C ASP A 99 21.96 -15.46 -22.55
N SER A 100 22.08 -14.97 -23.78
CA SER A 100 21.10 -14.11 -24.44
C SER A 100 19.91 -14.93 -24.96
N ILE A 101 18.68 -14.53 -24.63
CA ILE A 101 17.48 -15.11 -25.22
C ILE A 101 17.04 -14.25 -26.40
N THR A 102 17.29 -14.71 -27.62
CA THR A 102 16.74 -14.13 -28.85
C THR A 102 15.30 -14.59 -29.04
N LEU A 103 14.38 -13.65 -29.23
CA LEU A 103 12.97 -13.93 -29.50
C LEU A 103 12.59 -13.59 -30.94
N THR A 104 11.69 -14.37 -31.53
CA THR A 104 10.92 -13.90 -32.69
C THR A 104 9.89 -12.85 -32.25
N GLN A 105 9.47 -11.97 -33.17
CA GLN A 105 8.45 -10.95 -32.90
C GLN A 105 7.17 -11.56 -32.30
N SER A 106 6.70 -12.69 -32.81
CA SER A 106 5.49 -13.35 -32.30
C SER A 106 5.67 -13.95 -30.89
N GLN A 107 6.88 -14.34 -30.50
CA GLN A 107 7.18 -14.69 -29.11
C GLN A 107 7.20 -13.44 -28.21
N PHE A 108 7.87 -12.37 -28.65
CA PHE A 108 7.92 -11.09 -27.91
C PHE A 108 6.51 -10.52 -27.66
N GLU A 109 5.65 -10.50 -28.68
CA GLU A 109 4.25 -10.06 -28.58
C GLU A 109 3.45 -10.95 -27.62
N ARG A 110 3.58 -12.28 -27.73
CA ARG A 110 2.86 -13.24 -26.87
C ARG A 110 3.28 -13.16 -25.40
N ILE A 111 4.56 -12.90 -25.10
CA ILE A 111 5.02 -12.76 -23.72
C ILE A 111 4.67 -11.36 -23.18
N SER A 112 4.76 -10.31 -24.00
CA SER A 112 4.28 -8.95 -23.64
C SER A 112 2.78 -8.94 -23.33
N ALA A 113 1.98 -9.74 -24.05
CA ALA A 113 0.56 -9.94 -23.74
C ALA A 113 0.35 -10.68 -22.40
N ARG A 114 1.18 -11.69 -22.09
CA ARG A 114 1.17 -12.36 -20.77
C ARG A 114 1.56 -11.42 -19.61
N MET A 115 2.35 -10.38 -19.87
CA MET A 115 2.66 -9.32 -18.89
C MET A 115 1.49 -8.34 -18.63
N GLY A 116 0.29 -8.62 -19.16
CA GLY A 116 -0.90 -7.78 -19.01
C GLY A 116 -0.93 -6.55 -19.93
N GLY A 117 0.01 -6.45 -20.89
CA GLY A 117 0.18 -5.29 -21.74
C GLY A 117 0.71 -4.05 -20.99
N ARG A 118 0.70 -2.90 -21.69
CA ARG A 118 1.29 -1.65 -21.20
C ARG A 118 0.63 -1.20 -19.89
N ARG A 119 1.44 -0.66 -18.97
CA ARG A 119 1.00 -0.10 -17.69
C ARG A 119 -0.10 0.93 -17.92
N MET A 120 -1.29 0.60 -17.45
CA MET A 120 -2.47 1.44 -17.51
C MET A 120 -2.26 2.76 -16.72
N ALA A 121 -3.04 3.81 -17.04
CA ALA A 121 -3.03 5.00 -16.21
C ALA A 121 -3.77 4.74 -14.89
N GLU A 122 -3.32 5.38 -13.81
CA GLU A 122 -3.87 5.15 -12.46
C GLU A 122 -5.37 5.48 -12.37
N ARG A 123 -5.83 6.47 -13.14
CA ARG A 123 -7.25 6.82 -13.25
C ARG A 123 -8.07 5.68 -13.88
N ASP A 124 -7.62 5.15 -15.00
CA ASP A 124 -8.29 4.07 -15.73
C ASP A 124 -8.36 2.79 -14.87
N LEU A 125 -7.32 2.54 -14.06
CA LEU A 125 -7.31 1.49 -13.04
C LEU A 125 -8.45 1.68 -12.04
N LEU A 126 -8.60 2.86 -11.45
CA LEU A 126 -9.65 3.13 -10.46
C LEU A 126 -11.05 3.13 -11.10
N GLU A 127 -11.19 3.53 -12.36
CA GLU A 127 -12.44 3.36 -13.11
C GLU A 127 -12.77 1.87 -13.33
N ASN A 128 -11.77 1.01 -13.58
CA ASN A 128 -11.99 -0.44 -13.70
C ASN A 128 -12.30 -1.10 -12.34
N VAL A 129 -11.65 -0.66 -11.27
CA VAL A 129 -12.00 -1.07 -9.89
C VAL A 129 -13.44 -0.66 -9.56
N ASN A 130 -13.87 0.56 -9.93
CA ASN A 130 -15.25 0.99 -9.71
C ASN A 130 -16.27 0.15 -10.50
N LYS A 131 -15.99 -0.13 -11.78
CA LYS A 131 -16.81 -1.02 -12.62
C LYS A 131 -16.92 -2.42 -12.01
N TYR A 132 -15.82 -2.96 -11.47
CA TYR A 132 -15.81 -4.24 -10.77
C TYR A 132 -16.71 -4.21 -9.52
N ILE A 133 -16.51 -3.25 -8.62
CA ILE A 133 -17.29 -3.12 -7.38
C ILE A 133 -18.79 -2.94 -7.68
N THR A 134 -19.11 -2.09 -8.67
CA THR A 134 -20.48 -1.84 -9.15
C THR A 134 -21.15 -3.13 -9.63
N ALA A 135 -20.49 -3.89 -10.51
CA ALA A 135 -21.02 -5.16 -11.00
C ALA A 135 -21.17 -6.22 -9.90
N ARG A 136 -20.36 -6.16 -8.83
CA ARG A 136 -20.47 -7.03 -7.64
C ARG A 136 -21.66 -6.66 -6.73
N GLY A 137 -22.46 -5.63 -7.06
CA GLY A 137 -23.65 -5.23 -6.32
C GLY A 137 -23.40 -4.20 -5.20
N TYR A 138 -22.30 -3.45 -5.27
CA TYR A 138 -21.93 -2.46 -4.26
C TYR A 138 -21.69 -1.09 -4.90
N TYR A 139 -22.09 -0.03 -4.20
CA TYR A 139 -21.80 1.34 -4.59
C TYR A 139 -20.91 2.02 -3.55
N PHE A 140 -19.83 2.64 -4.02
CA PHE A 140 -19.11 3.71 -3.32
C PHE A 140 -18.91 4.82 -4.35
N ASP A 141 -19.00 6.07 -3.90
CA ASP A 141 -18.75 7.20 -4.79
C ASP A 141 -17.26 7.27 -5.21
N THR A 142 -17.00 7.91 -6.34
CA THR A 142 -15.67 8.02 -6.93
C THR A 142 -14.65 8.68 -5.98
N GLU A 143 -15.09 9.66 -5.17
CA GLU A 143 -14.20 10.35 -4.22
C GLU A 143 -13.80 9.41 -3.08
N THR A 144 -14.74 8.68 -2.48
CA THR A 144 -14.46 7.66 -1.45
C THR A 144 -13.51 6.58 -1.96
N LEU A 145 -13.71 6.08 -3.18
CA LEU A 145 -12.84 5.06 -3.78
C LEU A 145 -11.43 5.60 -4.05
N TYR A 146 -11.32 6.79 -4.66
CA TYR A 146 -10.04 7.41 -4.96
C TYR A 146 -9.29 7.77 -3.67
N ASN A 147 -9.99 8.32 -2.68
CA ASN A 147 -9.45 8.63 -1.37
C ASN A 147 -8.91 7.38 -0.66
N TYR A 148 -9.66 6.27 -0.65
CA TYR A 148 -9.19 5.00 -0.07
C TYR A 148 -7.88 4.53 -0.73
N HIS A 149 -7.80 4.59 -2.06
CA HIS A 149 -6.60 4.29 -2.81
C HIS A 149 -5.41 5.22 -2.46
N ILE A 150 -5.61 6.55 -2.45
CA ILE A 150 -4.56 7.52 -2.11
C ILE A 150 -4.11 7.35 -0.65
N CYS A 151 -5.01 7.03 0.27
CA CYS A 151 -4.67 6.70 1.65
C CYS A 151 -3.74 5.49 1.74
N LEU A 152 -3.99 4.42 0.97
CA LEU A 152 -3.12 3.23 0.89
C LEU A 152 -1.76 3.54 0.26
N LYS A 153 -1.72 4.41 -0.77
CA LYS A 153 -0.44 4.90 -1.34
C LYS A 153 0.37 5.71 -0.34
N THR A 154 -0.30 6.54 0.46
CA THR A 154 0.33 7.42 1.46
C THR A 154 0.84 6.64 2.67
N ARG A 155 0.07 5.67 3.18
CA ARG A 155 0.50 4.75 4.25
C ARG A 155 -0.18 3.39 4.18
N PRO A 156 0.51 2.31 4.60
CA PRO A 156 -0.02 0.95 4.59
C PRO A 156 -1.05 0.67 5.69
N PHE A 157 -1.64 1.68 6.35
CA PHE A 157 -2.69 1.48 7.33
C PHE A 157 -3.80 2.53 7.20
N VAL A 158 -5.02 2.04 6.99
CA VAL A 158 -6.22 2.84 6.78
C VAL A 158 -7.33 2.34 7.71
N ILE A 159 -8.07 3.25 8.33
CA ILE A 159 -9.26 2.92 9.13
C ILE A 159 -10.52 3.31 8.37
N LEU A 160 -11.54 2.45 8.40
CA LEU A 160 -12.86 2.67 7.81
C LEU A 160 -13.88 2.73 8.95
N ALA A 161 -14.40 3.93 9.23
CA ALA A 161 -15.27 4.23 10.35
C ALA A 161 -16.71 4.45 9.91
N GLY A 162 -17.68 3.89 10.61
CA GLY A 162 -19.10 4.12 10.29
C GLY A 162 -20.03 3.19 11.04
N LEU A 163 -21.32 3.22 10.68
CA LEU A 163 -22.31 2.29 11.23
C LEU A 163 -22.04 0.84 10.78
N SER A 164 -22.64 -0.14 11.45
CA SER A 164 -22.64 -1.51 10.94
C SER A 164 -23.43 -1.59 9.63
N GLY A 165 -23.09 -2.56 8.77
CA GLY A 165 -23.72 -2.76 7.46
C GLY A 165 -23.25 -1.81 6.34
N THR A 166 -22.52 -0.72 6.61
CA THR A 166 -22.18 0.31 5.60
C THR A 166 -21.05 -0.06 4.61
N GLY A 167 -20.86 -1.36 4.34
CA GLY A 167 -19.94 -1.85 3.30
C GLY A 167 -18.45 -1.74 3.62
N LYS A 168 -18.04 -1.24 4.79
CA LYS A 168 -16.63 -0.98 5.18
C LYS A 168 -15.67 -2.14 4.84
N SER A 169 -15.89 -3.33 5.39
CA SER A 169 -15.04 -4.51 5.11
C SER A 169 -15.20 -5.04 3.68
N LYS A 170 -16.31 -4.69 3.00
CA LYS A 170 -16.54 -5.01 1.59
C LYS A 170 -15.81 -4.08 0.63
N LEU A 171 -15.57 -2.81 0.96
CA LEU A 171 -14.65 -1.97 0.20
C LEU A 171 -13.26 -2.60 0.17
N SER A 172 -12.71 -2.94 1.34
CA SER A 172 -11.39 -3.57 1.46
C SER A 172 -11.30 -4.90 0.69
N GLN A 173 -12.30 -5.77 0.83
CA GLN A 173 -12.39 -7.04 0.09
C GLN A 173 -12.49 -6.84 -1.43
N LEU A 174 -13.47 -6.06 -1.89
CA LEU A 174 -13.78 -5.94 -3.32
C LEU A 174 -12.71 -5.13 -4.06
N TYR A 175 -12.02 -4.22 -3.37
CA TYR A 175 -10.85 -3.53 -3.89
C TYR A 175 -9.69 -4.51 -4.12
N ALA A 176 -9.38 -5.40 -3.16
CA ALA A 176 -8.39 -6.45 -3.34
C ALA A 176 -8.79 -7.44 -4.45
N GLU A 177 -10.07 -7.87 -4.50
CA GLU A 177 -10.61 -8.71 -5.60
C GLU A 177 -10.48 -8.02 -6.97
N ALA A 178 -10.80 -6.74 -7.09
CA ALA A 178 -10.74 -5.97 -8.34
C ALA A 178 -9.30 -5.78 -8.85
N LEU A 179 -8.33 -5.67 -7.93
CA LEU A 179 -6.90 -5.63 -8.23
C LEU A 179 -6.30 -7.03 -8.53
N GLY A 180 -7.10 -8.10 -8.51
CA GLY A 180 -6.64 -9.48 -8.76
C GLY A 180 -6.08 -10.21 -7.53
N HIS A 181 -6.04 -9.57 -6.36
CA HIS A 181 -5.41 -10.07 -5.13
C HIS A 181 -6.39 -10.77 -4.18
N ARG A 182 -7.36 -11.51 -4.74
CA ARG A 182 -8.38 -12.22 -3.96
C ARG A 182 -7.78 -13.25 -2.98
N GLU A 183 -6.83 -14.05 -3.42
CA GLU A 183 -6.19 -15.07 -2.58
C GLU A 183 -5.14 -14.44 -1.62
N HIS A 184 -4.69 -13.22 -1.94
CA HIS A 184 -3.81 -12.39 -1.09
C HIS A 184 -4.62 -11.40 -0.22
N TYR A 185 -5.89 -11.71 0.09
CA TYR A 185 -6.74 -10.93 0.99
C TYR A 185 -7.11 -11.76 2.23
N ARG A 186 -6.77 -11.25 3.42
CA ARG A 186 -7.08 -11.87 4.72
C ARG A 186 -7.96 -10.95 5.56
N ARG A 187 -9.21 -11.33 5.80
CA ARG A 187 -10.07 -10.72 6.83
C ARG A 187 -9.94 -11.48 8.14
N LEU A 188 -9.70 -10.78 9.24
CA LEU A 188 -9.57 -11.35 10.58
C LEU A 188 -10.47 -10.57 11.56
N PRO A 189 -11.57 -11.17 12.06
CA PRO A 189 -12.42 -10.53 13.06
C PRO A 189 -11.71 -10.47 14.41
N VAL A 190 -11.63 -9.26 14.96
CA VAL A 190 -11.07 -8.98 16.29
C VAL A 190 -12.02 -9.51 17.37
N ARG A 191 -11.47 -9.92 18.52
CA ARG A 191 -12.28 -10.42 19.65
C ARG A 191 -12.15 -9.50 20.86
N PRO A 192 -13.21 -9.26 21.66
CA PRO A 192 -13.15 -8.37 22.82
C PRO A 192 -12.11 -8.72 23.89
N ASN A 193 -11.59 -9.96 23.89
CA ASN A 193 -10.55 -10.41 24.84
C ASN A 193 -9.11 -10.19 24.34
N TRP A 194 -8.88 -9.52 23.21
CA TRP A 194 -7.55 -9.23 22.68
C TRP A 194 -6.85 -8.12 23.48
N ASN A 195 -6.12 -8.52 24.52
CA ASN A 195 -5.48 -7.62 25.49
C ASN A 195 -3.96 -7.44 25.32
N ASP A 196 -3.32 -8.15 24.39
CA ASP A 196 -1.91 -7.98 24.01
C ASP A 196 -1.66 -8.46 22.57
N ASP A 197 -0.42 -8.37 22.08
CA ASP A 197 -0.04 -8.63 20.69
C ASP A 197 -0.05 -10.11 20.29
N ARG A 198 -0.12 -11.04 21.26
CA ARG A 198 -0.06 -12.48 21.00
C ARG A 198 -1.22 -13.03 20.19
N TYR A 199 -2.34 -12.33 20.09
CA TYR A 199 -3.48 -12.72 19.25
C TYR A 199 -3.30 -12.42 17.75
N LEU A 200 -2.25 -11.67 17.38
CA LEU A 200 -1.82 -11.48 16.00
C LEU A 200 -0.45 -12.09 15.73
N LEU A 201 0.46 -11.97 16.71
CA LEU A 201 1.85 -12.42 16.56
C LEU A 201 2.06 -13.87 16.97
N GLY A 202 1.23 -14.41 17.87
CA GLY A 202 1.50 -15.69 18.51
C GLY A 202 2.43 -15.54 19.71
N TYR A 203 3.03 -16.64 20.18
CA TYR A 203 3.83 -16.66 21.41
C TYR A 203 4.86 -17.79 21.47
N PHE A 204 5.95 -17.57 22.22
CA PHE A 204 6.90 -18.63 22.54
C PHE A 204 6.34 -19.51 23.67
N ASN A 205 6.12 -20.79 23.37
CA ASN A 205 5.75 -21.80 24.35
C ASN A 205 7.02 -22.41 24.94
N THR A 206 7.38 -21.98 26.15
CA THR A 206 8.58 -22.45 26.88
C THR A 206 8.52 -23.93 27.27
N ILE A 207 7.34 -24.53 27.36
CA ILE A 207 7.18 -25.96 27.71
C ILE A 207 7.50 -26.84 26.50
N THR A 208 7.09 -26.44 25.30
CA THR A 208 7.38 -27.17 24.05
C THR A 208 8.66 -26.69 23.35
N GLY A 209 9.23 -25.56 23.78
CA GLY A 209 10.39 -24.92 23.16
C GLY A 209 10.14 -24.46 21.73
N ARG A 210 8.91 -24.01 21.41
CA ARG A 210 8.52 -23.62 20.06
C ARG A 210 7.73 -22.31 20.07
N TYR A 211 7.90 -21.52 19.01
CA TYR A 211 6.97 -20.44 18.72
C TYR A 211 5.67 -21.02 18.14
N VAL A 212 4.54 -20.56 18.63
CA VAL A 212 3.20 -20.82 18.09
C VAL A 212 2.81 -19.55 17.34
N THR A 213 2.68 -19.62 16.02
CA THR A 213 2.24 -18.50 15.17
C THR A 213 0.73 -18.26 15.28
N GLU A 214 0.32 -17.03 14.96
CA GLU A 214 -1.08 -16.68 14.66
C GLU A 214 -1.16 -16.16 13.20
N PRO A 215 -2.34 -16.14 12.56
CA PRO A 215 -2.48 -15.90 11.12
C PRO A 215 -1.98 -14.57 10.55
N ALA A 216 -1.56 -13.61 11.37
CA ALA A 216 -0.90 -12.40 10.85
C ALA A 216 0.58 -12.66 10.53
N VAL A 217 1.31 -13.45 11.34
CA VAL A 217 2.72 -13.79 11.07
C VAL A 217 2.86 -14.66 9.82
N GLU A 218 1.97 -15.63 9.65
CA GLU A 218 1.91 -16.47 8.46
C GLU A 218 1.69 -15.61 7.20
N PHE A 219 0.73 -14.69 7.23
CA PHE A 219 0.45 -13.77 6.12
C PHE A 219 1.57 -12.75 5.86
N LEU A 220 2.29 -12.31 6.90
CA LEU A 220 3.51 -11.50 6.78
C LEU A 220 4.64 -12.31 6.12
N GLN A 221 4.79 -13.59 6.46
CA GLN A 221 5.80 -14.48 5.87
C GLN A 221 5.52 -14.74 4.39
N ASP A 222 4.26 -15.02 4.03
CA ASP A 222 3.82 -15.14 2.63
C ASP A 222 4.12 -13.86 1.85
N ALA A 223 3.73 -12.69 2.37
CA ALA A 223 3.96 -11.39 1.73
C ALA A 223 5.44 -11.00 1.59
N ASN A 224 6.32 -11.53 2.46
CA ASN A 224 7.78 -11.38 2.32
C ASN A 224 8.40 -12.39 1.33
N ALA A 225 7.77 -13.55 1.13
CA ALA A 225 8.20 -14.53 0.13
C ALA A 225 7.79 -14.09 -1.29
N ASP A 226 6.62 -13.47 -1.44
CA ASP A 226 6.09 -12.91 -2.67
C ASP A 226 6.06 -11.37 -2.66
N GLU A 227 7.23 -10.76 -2.91
CA GLU A 227 7.38 -9.29 -3.05
C GLU A 227 6.77 -8.73 -4.37
N ASP A 228 6.19 -9.57 -5.23
CA ASP A 228 5.72 -9.26 -6.60
C ASP A 228 4.19 -9.05 -6.65
N ASN A 229 3.41 -9.74 -5.80
CA ASN A 229 1.97 -9.51 -5.59
C ASN A 229 1.68 -8.51 -4.45
N LEU A 230 0.49 -7.89 -4.47
CA LEU A 230 -0.05 -7.09 -3.36
C LEU A 230 -0.79 -7.98 -2.34
N TYR A 231 -0.71 -7.60 -1.06
CA TYR A 231 -1.32 -8.29 0.07
C TYR A 231 -2.20 -7.34 0.90
N PHE A 232 -3.37 -7.80 1.33
CA PHE A 232 -4.37 -6.98 2.02
C PHE A 232 -4.88 -7.65 3.30
N PHE A 233 -4.63 -7.04 4.46
CA PHE A 233 -5.03 -7.56 5.77
C PHE A 233 -6.11 -6.68 6.41
N CYS A 234 -7.34 -7.18 6.45
CA CYS A 234 -8.49 -6.48 7.00
C CYS A 234 -8.78 -6.93 8.45
N LEU A 235 -8.44 -6.07 9.42
CA LEU A 235 -8.84 -6.22 10.82
C LEU A 235 -10.30 -5.75 10.95
N ASP A 236 -11.19 -6.68 11.24
CA ASP A 236 -12.62 -6.44 11.19
C ASP A 236 -13.20 -6.25 12.59
N GLU A 237 -14.00 -5.19 12.74
CA GLU A 237 -14.49 -4.68 14.03
C GLU A 237 -13.33 -4.42 15.04
N MET A 238 -12.30 -3.74 14.53
CA MET A 238 -11.00 -3.49 15.16
C MET A 238 -11.12 -2.89 16.58
N ASN A 239 -12.16 -2.08 16.82
CA ASN A 239 -12.42 -1.42 18.11
C ASN A 239 -13.30 -2.22 19.10
N LEU A 240 -13.50 -3.53 18.88
CA LEU A 240 -14.02 -4.44 19.93
C LEU A 240 -13.04 -4.61 21.10
N ALA A 241 -11.76 -4.34 20.89
CA ALA A 241 -10.70 -4.36 21.90
C ALA A 241 -9.77 -3.14 21.76
N HIS A 242 -8.89 -2.93 22.75
CA HIS A 242 -7.92 -1.82 22.73
C HIS A 242 -6.87 -2.02 21.64
N VAL A 243 -7.05 -1.28 20.54
CA VAL A 243 -6.21 -1.39 19.32
C VAL A 243 -4.74 -1.18 19.64
N GLU A 244 -4.41 -0.19 20.48
CA GLU A 244 -3.05 0.09 20.92
C GLU A 244 -2.39 -1.00 21.79
N TYR A 245 -3.10 -2.04 22.20
CA TYR A 245 -2.51 -3.18 22.92
C TYR A 245 -2.08 -4.27 21.92
N TYR A 246 -3.04 -4.84 21.18
CA TYR A 246 -2.77 -5.98 20.30
C TYR A 246 -2.11 -5.60 18.96
N PHE A 247 -2.28 -4.35 18.50
CA PHE A 247 -1.64 -3.83 17.29
C PHE A 247 -0.39 -2.99 17.61
N SER A 248 0.08 -3.01 18.86
CA SER A 248 1.20 -2.19 19.38
C SER A 248 2.49 -2.29 18.57
N GLN A 249 3.02 -3.50 18.34
CA GLN A 249 4.25 -3.69 17.57
C GLN A 249 4.10 -3.29 16.09
N PHE A 250 2.97 -3.60 15.46
CA PHE A 250 2.67 -3.17 14.09
C PHE A 250 2.72 -1.65 13.96
N LEU A 251 2.01 -0.95 14.85
CA LEU A 251 1.97 0.51 14.88
C LEU A 251 3.34 1.14 15.19
N SER A 252 4.21 0.44 15.92
CA SER A 252 5.59 0.89 16.18
C SER A 252 6.47 0.70 14.94
N ALA A 253 6.46 -0.49 14.33
CA ALA A 253 7.24 -0.79 13.13
C ALA A 253 6.80 0.05 11.91
N MET A 254 5.53 0.47 11.84
CA MET A 254 5.05 1.41 10.82
C MET A 254 5.50 2.86 11.01
N GLU A 255 6.16 3.22 12.13
CA GLU A 255 6.74 4.55 12.29
C GLU A 255 8.05 4.74 11.50
N GLU A 256 8.77 3.65 11.21
CA GLU A 256 10.08 3.72 10.58
C GLU A 256 9.97 4.19 9.12
N GLU A 257 10.74 5.23 8.78
CA GLU A 257 10.74 5.84 7.45
C GLU A 257 11.21 4.85 6.38
N ARG A 258 12.26 4.09 6.70
CA ARG A 258 12.89 3.10 5.82
C ARG A 258 12.18 1.75 5.91
N PRO A 259 11.73 1.14 4.79
CA PRO A 259 11.04 -0.14 4.82
C PRO A 259 11.82 -1.28 5.48
N GLU A 260 13.14 -1.32 5.34
CA GLU A 260 14.01 -2.37 5.90
C GLU A 260 14.05 -2.38 7.44
N ASP A 261 13.73 -1.27 8.09
CA ASP A 261 13.71 -1.14 9.56
C ASP A 261 12.36 -1.55 10.18
N ARG A 262 11.32 -1.81 9.36
CA ARG A 262 9.93 -2.10 9.80
C ARG A 262 9.75 -3.49 10.37
N GLN A 263 10.49 -3.82 11.42
CA GLN A 263 10.63 -5.16 11.97
C GLN A 263 9.87 -5.32 13.29
N ILE A 264 9.00 -6.33 13.34
CA ILE A 264 8.31 -6.80 14.55
C ILE A 264 9.19 -7.86 15.21
N THR A 265 9.34 -7.84 16.54
CA THR A 265 10.17 -8.81 17.27
C THR A 265 9.28 -9.88 17.89
N LEU A 266 9.48 -11.13 17.46
CA LEU A 266 8.67 -12.28 17.88
C LEU A 266 9.35 -13.09 19.01
N LEU A 267 10.69 -13.21 18.98
CA LEU A 267 11.47 -13.90 20.01
C LEU A 267 12.46 -12.95 20.71
N SER A 268 12.43 -12.93 22.04
CA SER A 268 13.47 -12.25 22.84
C SER A 268 14.83 -12.95 22.70
N ARG A 269 15.93 -12.24 22.99
CA ARG A 269 17.28 -12.84 22.93
C ARG A 269 17.46 -14.05 23.84
N SER A 270 16.76 -14.14 24.97
CA SER A 270 16.77 -15.33 25.84
C SER A 270 15.98 -16.49 25.23
N ALA A 271 14.78 -16.24 24.69
CA ALA A 271 14.00 -17.26 24.01
C ALA A 271 14.74 -17.82 22.77
N GLN A 272 15.44 -16.96 22.02
CA GLN A 272 16.32 -17.39 20.93
C GLN A 272 17.44 -18.34 21.44
N GLN A 273 18.07 -18.05 22.58
CA GLN A 273 19.10 -18.91 23.17
C GLN A 273 18.53 -20.25 23.69
N GLU A 274 17.38 -20.23 24.36
CA GLU A 274 16.68 -21.44 24.83
C GLU A 274 16.26 -22.35 23.66
N MET A 275 15.78 -21.75 22.57
CA MET A 275 15.37 -22.47 21.36
C MET A 275 16.58 -22.97 20.55
N LEU A 276 17.69 -22.20 20.48
CA LEU A 276 18.97 -22.62 19.89
C LEU A 276 19.64 -23.78 20.64
N ALA A 277 19.39 -23.93 21.94
CA ALA A 277 19.88 -25.06 22.73
C ALA A 277 19.22 -26.40 22.35
N GLN A 278 18.14 -26.38 21.55
CA GLN A 278 17.47 -27.58 21.07
C GLN A 278 18.01 -28.02 19.70
N PRO A 279 18.38 -29.30 19.51
CA PRO A 279 18.98 -29.77 18.27
C PRO A 279 18.01 -29.63 17.09
N GLY A 280 18.49 -29.04 16.00
CA GLY A 280 17.73 -28.83 14.76
C GLY A 280 16.91 -27.54 14.68
N GLN A 281 16.85 -26.72 15.74
CA GLN A 281 16.01 -25.51 15.74
C GLN A 281 16.68 -24.23 15.22
N ALA A 282 17.98 -24.23 14.90
CA ALA A 282 18.73 -22.99 14.57
C ALA A 282 18.21 -22.20 13.35
N GLU A 283 17.78 -22.90 12.30
CA GLU A 283 17.21 -22.27 11.10
C GLU A 283 15.83 -21.66 11.39
N LEU A 284 15.01 -22.34 12.22
CA LEU A 284 13.73 -21.82 12.72
C LEU A 284 13.90 -20.59 13.61
N VAL A 285 14.91 -20.56 14.49
CA VAL A 285 15.19 -19.36 15.31
C VAL A 285 15.55 -18.17 14.41
N THR A 286 16.32 -18.41 13.35
CA THR A 286 16.77 -17.34 12.44
C THR A 286 15.62 -16.82 11.57
N SER A 287 14.67 -17.67 11.18
CA SER A 287 13.48 -17.26 10.39
C SER A 287 12.30 -16.74 11.21
N LEU A 288 12.26 -17.02 12.52
CA LEU A 288 11.17 -16.61 13.43
C LEU A 288 11.59 -15.57 14.49
N ALA A 289 12.84 -15.13 14.57
CA ALA A 289 13.24 -14.14 15.57
C ALA A 289 12.54 -12.79 15.42
N GLN A 290 12.40 -12.34 14.17
CA GLN A 290 11.79 -11.07 13.77
C GLN A 290 11.05 -11.26 12.45
N VAL A 291 10.01 -10.47 12.20
CA VAL A 291 9.28 -10.45 10.91
C VAL A 291 9.18 -9.02 10.39
N LEU A 292 9.50 -8.82 9.10
CA LEU A 292 9.44 -7.53 8.43
C LEU A 292 8.00 -7.24 7.98
N ILE A 293 7.52 -5.99 8.09
CA ILE A 293 6.31 -5.53 7.41
C ILE A 293 6.68 -5.16 5.97
N PRO A 294 6.29 -5.95 4.94
CA PRO A 294 6.79 -5.76 3.58
C PRO A 294 6.03 -4.66 2.83
N THR A 295 6.66 -4.08 1.81
CA THR A 295 6.15 -2.87 1.10
C THR A 295 4.90 -3.09 0.23
N ASN A 296 4.49 -4.34 0.05
CA ASN A 296 3.31 -4.78 -0.70
C ASN A 296 2.11 -5.10 0.21
N LEU A 297 2.26 -5.05 1.54
CA LEU A 297 1.22 -5.36 2.51
C LEU A 297 0.51 -4.10 3.01
N PHE A 298 -0.82 -4.07 2.88
CA PHE A 298 -1.67 -3.01 3.43
C PHE A 298 -2.62 -3.55 4.49
N PHE A 299 -2.86 -2.74 5.52
CA PHE A 299 -3.78 -3.02 6.61
C PHE A 299 -5.03 -2.14 6.50
N THR A 300 -6.21 -2.73 6.73
CA THR A 300 -7.47 -1.99 6.83
C THR A 300 -8.18 -2.34 8.14
N GLY A 301 -8.33 -1.37 9.04
CA GLY A 301 -9.15 -1.52 10.24
C GLY A 301 -10.59 -1.09 9.99
N THR A 302 -11.59 -1.94 10.19
CA THR A 302 -13.00 -1.51 10.18
C THR A 302 -13.48 -1.24 11.60
N ILE A 303 -14.17 -0.13 11.83
CA ILE A 303 -14.67 0.24 13.16
C ILE A 303 -16.16 0.57 13.14
N ASN A 304 -16.88 0.10 14.14
CA ASN A 304 -18.25 0.49 14.38
C ASN A 304 -18.27 1.71 15.30
N VAL A 305 -19.17 2.66 15.04
CA VAL A 305 -19.27 3.94 15.74
C VAL A 305 -20.58 3.98 16.53
N ASP A 306 -20.79 2.92 17.29
CA ASP A 306 -21.89 2.71 18.23
C ASP A 306 -21.36 2.58 19.66
N GLU A 307 -22.26 2.81 20.62
CA GLU A 307 -21.97 3.02 22.06
C GLU A 307 -21.33 1.80 22.76
N THR A 308 -21.28 0.66 22.08
CA THR A 308 -20.81 -0.63 22.58
C THR A 308 -19.34 -0.93 22.27
N THR A 309 -18.57 0.04 21.77
CA THR A 309 -17.18 -0.17 21.29
C THR A 309 -16.14 0.67 22.04
N GLN A 310 -14.87 0.26 21.99
CA GLN A 310 -13.78 0.97 22.64
C GLN A 310 -13.40 2.25 21.87
N PRO A 311 -13.09 3.37 22.57
CA PRO A 311 -12.58 4.57 21.92
C PRO A 311 -11.15 4.33 21.42
N ILE A 312 -10.85 4.83 20.22
CA ILE A 312 -9.52 4.70 19.62
C ILE A 312 -8.56 5.71 20.23
N SER A 313 -7.40 5.25 20.68
CA SER A 313 -6.35 6.13 21.22
C SER A 313 -5.65 6.95 20.14
N ASP A 314 -5.09 8.09 20.54
CA ASP A 314 -4.36 9.00 19.63
C ASP A 314 -3.16 8.32 18.97
N LYS A 315 -2.54 7.36 19.66
CA LYS A 315 -1.45 6.52 19.15
C LYS A 315 -1.83 5.68 17.92
N VAL A 316 -3.12 5.49 17.67
CA VAL A 316 -3.65 4.75 16.52
C VAL A 316 -4.11 5.74 15.45
N MET A 317 -4.85 6.78 15.84
CA MET A 317 -5.33 7.82 14.91
C MET A 317 -4.19 8.61 14.25
N ASP A 318 -3.09 8.86 14.95
CA ASP A 318 -1.91 9.56 14.39
C ASP A 318 -1.15 8.75 13.33
N ARG A 319 -1.42 7.43 13.24
CA ARG A 319 -0.70 6.49 12.38
C ARG A 319 -1.51 6.04 11.17
N ALA A 320 -2.83 6.29 11.16
CA ALA A 320 -3.75 5.88 10.09
C ALA A 320 -4.42 7.08 9.42
N ASN A 321 -4.65 6.98 8.10
CA ASN A 321 -5.70 7.78 7.47
C ASN A 321 -7.05 7.14 7.79
N THR A 322 -8.08 7.92 8.13
CA THR A 322 -9.42 7.36 8.43
C THR A 322 -10.48 7.89 7.49
N LEU A 323 -11.35 7.01 6.97
CA LEU A 323 -12.47 7.34 6.09
C LEU A 323 -13.82 7.10 6.78
N GLU A 324 -14.85 7.87 6.42
CA GLU A 324 -16.13 7.91 7.12
C GLU A 324 -17.31 7.41 6.25
N PHE A 325 -17.98 6.35 6.70
CA PHE A 325 -19.08 5.64 6.04
C PHE A 325 -20.38 5.79 6.86
N PHE A 326 -20.88 7.03 6.93
CA PHE A 326 -22.12 7.38 7.65
C PHE A 326 -23.36 7.53 6.76
N LYS A 327 -23.18 7.67 5.45
CA LYS A 327 -24.26 7.74 4.45
C LYS A 327 -24.10 6.54 3.52
N VAL A 328 -25.13 5.70 3.43
CA VAL A 328 -25.27 4.69 2.37
C VAL A 328 -26.47 5.12 1.55
N ASP A 329 -26.26 5.45 0.29
CA ASP A 329 -27.35 5.75 -0.62
C ASP A 329 -27.93 4.42 -1.15
N LEU A 330 -29.10 4.05 -0.63
CA LEU A 330 -29.80 2.82 -1.02
C LEU A 330 -30.41 2.93 -2.43
N GLU A 331 -30.62 4.13 -2.95
CA GLU A 331 -31.17 4.35 -4.29
C GLU A 331 -30.09 4.15 -5.37
N GLN A 332 -28.81 4.29 -5.01
CA GLN A 332 -27.66 4.09 -5.90
C GLN A 332 -27.06 2.67 -5.84
N ILE A 333 -27.63 1.73 -5.08
CA ILE A 333 -27.13 0.34 -5.04
C ILE A 333 -27.46 -0.38 -6.36
N PRO A 334 -26.44 -0.83 -7.14
CA PRO A 334 -26.66 -1.54 -8.38
C PRO A 334 -27.16 -2.97 -8.13
N GLN A 335 -27.97 -3.49 -9.06
CA GLN A 335 -28.21 -4.94 -9.08
C GLN A 335 -26.92 -5.67 -9.51
N PRO A 336 -26.56 -6.79 -8.85
CA PRO A 336 -25.38 -7.57 -9.25
C PRO A 336 -25.47 -8.07 -10.69
N THR A 337 -24.37 -7.95 -11.42
CA THR A 337 -24.20 -8.43 -12.80
C THR A 337 -22.96 -9.32 -12.90
N GLU A 338 -22.63 -9.81 -14.09
CA GLU A 338 -21.33 -10.46 -14.32
C GLU A 338 -20.20 -9.42 -14.20
N PRO A 339 -19.25 -9.58 -13.27
CA PRO A 339 -18.18 -8.61 -13.09
C PRO A 339 -17.16 -8.69 -14.24
N PRO A 340 -16.56 -7.56 -14.65
CA PRO A 340 -15.41 -7.60 -15.53
C PRO A 340 -14.26 -8.42 -14.91
N PRO A 341 -13.33 -8.97 -15.71
CA PRO A 341 -12.15 -9.61 -15.16
C PRO A 341 -11.38 -8.62 -14.26
N PRO A 342 -10.84 -9.07 -13.11
CA PRO A 342 -9.97 -8.24 -12.28
C PRO A 342 -8.82 -7.65 -13.09
N THR A 343 -8.48 -6.39 -12.81
CA THR A 343 -7.21 -5.84 -13.28
C THR A 343 -6.15 -6.26 -12.29
N LEU A 344 -5.42 -7.34 -12.59
CA LEU A 344 -4.24 -7.71 -11.81
C LEU A 344 -3.28 -6.50 -11.71
N ILE A 345 -2.67 -6.26 -10.55
CA ILE A 345 -1.66 -5.19 -10.36
C ILE A 345 -0.45 -5.73 -9.59
N SER A 346 0.70 -5.84 -10.26
CA SER A 346 1.93 -6.20 -9.54
C SER A 346 2.29 -5.13 -8.49
N ALA A 347 2.96 -5.55 -7.42
CA ALA A 347 3.56 -4.65 -6.43
C ALA A 347 4.56 -3.67 -7.06
N TYR A 348 5.20 -4.05 -8.18
CA TYR A 348 5.97 -3.13 -8.99
C TYR A 348 5.08 -2.02 -9.59
N THR A 349 3.99 -2.39 -10.28
CA THR A 349 3.07 -1.44 -10.89
C THR A 349 2.44 -0.52 -9.85
N TRP A 350 2.06 -1.01 -8.67
CA TRP A 350 1.65 -0.18 -7.54
C TRP A 350 2.70 0.85 -7.13
N ARG A 351 3.96 0.40 -6.90
CA ARG A 351 5.08 1.28 -6.55
C ARG A 351 5.31 2.37 -7.62
N SER A 352 5.05 2.07 -8.89
CA SER A 352 5.19 3.02 -10.00
C SER A 352 4.12 4.14 -10.04
N TYR A 353 3.10 4.09 -9.19
CA TYR A 353 2.14 5.18 -8.98
C TYR A 353 2.33 5.97 -7.67
N LEU A 354 3.35 5.62 -6.88
CA LEU A 354 3.67 6.34 -5.63
C LEU A 354 4.40 7.64 -5.94
N ALA A 355 3.91 8.74 -5.37
CA ALA A 355 4.66 9.99 -5.29
C ALA A 355 5.49 10.00 -4.00
N HIS A 356 6.82 10.10 -4.13
CA HIS A 356 7.76 10.13 -3.00
C HIS A 356 8.19 11.55 -2.60
N THR A 357 8.02 12.54 -3.48
CA THR A 357 8.30 13.95 -3.20
C THR A 357 7.03 14.61 -2.62
N PRO A 358 7.05 15.15 -1.38
CA PRO A 358 5.87 15.77 -0.79
C PRO A 358 5.47 17.09 -1.47
N ASP A 359 4.17 17.31 -1.67
CA ASP A 359 3.63 18.57 -2.19
C ASP A 359 3.34 19.56 -1.05
N ALA A 360 4.19 20.58 -0.94
CA ALA A 360 4.08 21.64 0.07
C ALA A 360 3.09 22.76 -0.28
N SER A 361 2.29 22.65 -1.36
CA SER A 361 1.43 23.74 -1.86
C SER A 361 0.42 24.28 -0.84
N PHE A 362 -0.06 23.44 0.09
CA PHE A 362 -0.98 23.81 1.17
C PHE A 362 -0.31 24.02 2.53
N ARG A 363 1.04 24.02 2.61
CA ARG A 363 1.80 24.24 3.85
C ARG A 363 1.40 25.53 4.61
N PRO A 364 1.13 26.69 3.96
CA PRO A 364 0.65 27.88 4.66
C PRO A 364 -0.69 27.66 5.39
N GLN A 365 -1.61 26.90 4.79
CA GLN A 365 -2.92 26.57 5.35
C GLN A 365 -2.80 25.59 6.51
N ILE A 366 -1.91 24.59 6.41
CA ILE A 366 -1.61 23.66 7.51
C ILE A 366 -1.01 24.41 8.71
N ILE A 367 -0.12 25.38 8.46
CA ILE A 367 0.44 26.25 9.51
C ILE A 367 -0.66 27.13 10.15
N ALA A 368 -1.62 27.63 9.37
CA ALA A 368 -2.75 28.41 9.90
C ALA A 368 -3.66 27.54 10.79
N LEU A 369 -4.04 26.34 10.34
CA LEU A 369 -4.82 25.38 11.13
C LEU A 369 -4.09 24.99 12.43
N SER A 370 -2.79 24.70 12.37
CA SER A 370 -1.98 24.39 13.55
C SER A 370 -1.98 25.54 14.58
N LYS A 371 -1.89 26.80 14.12
CA LYS A 371 -1.98 27.98 15.00
C LYS A 371 -3.35 28.15 15.67
N LEU A 372 -4.44 27.76 15.02
CA LEU A 372 -5.78 27.77 15.63
C LEU A 372 -5.89 26.66 16.69
N LEU A 373 -5.44 25.45 16.35
CA LEU A 373 -5.49 24.26 17.23
C LEU A 373 -4.61 24.39 18.49
N ASN A 374 -3.46 25.07 18.37
CA ASN A 374 -2.57 25.37 19.50
C ASN A 374 -3.22 26.22 20.60
N LYS A 375 -4.38 26.87 20.35
CA LYS A 375 -5.16 27.58 21.39
C LYS A 375 -5.83 26.64 22.39
N ALA A 376 -5.98 25.36 22.04
CA ALA A 376 -6.63 24.33 22.85
C ALA A 376 -5.72 23.10 23.06
N ASP A 377 -4.41 23.28 22.95
CA ASP A 377 -3.38 22.22 23.03
C ASP A 377 -3.52 21.08 21.98
N LEU A 378 -4.28 21.30 20.90
CA LEU A 378 -4.55 20.31 19.83
C LEU A 378 -3.53 20.35 18.67
N GLY A 379 -2.31 20.82 18.94
CA GLY A 379 -1.30 21.17 17.93
C GLY A 379 -0.92 20.07 16.93
N LEU A 380 -0.51 20.46 15.72
CA LEU A 380 -0.07 19.53 14.68
C LEU A 380 1.44 19.30 14.73
N GLY A 381 1.85 18.04 14.84
CA GLY A 381 3.26 17.63 14.78
C GLY A 381 3.78 17.45 13.35
N TYR A 382 5.12 17.46 13.18
CA TYR A 382 5.80 17.33 11.88
C TYR A 382 5.33 16.13 11.04
N ARG A 383 5.05 14.99 11.70
CA ARG A 383 4.50 13.78 11.10
C ARG A 383 3.20 14.04 10.32
N VAL A 384 2.27 14.81 10.90
CA VAL A 384 1.00 15.15 10.25
C VAL A 384 1.22 16.05 9.05
N LEU A 385 2.11 17.05 9.15
CA LEU A 385 2.46 17.91 8.02
C LEU A 385 2.99 17.09 6.84
N HIS A 386 4.00 16.25 7.08
CA HIS A 386 4.64 15.44 6.04
C HIS A 386 3.67 14.47 5.36
N GLU A 387 2.76 13.83 6.13
CA GLU A 387 1.78 12.89 5.58
C GLU A 387 0.68 13.57 4.74
N ILE A 388 0.26 14.79 5.11
CA ILE A 388 -0.67 15.58 4.28
C ILE A 388 0.00 15.95 2.95
N GLU A 389 1.27 16.35 2.97
CA GLU A 389 2.03 16.72 1.77
C GLU A 389 2.32 15.50 0.88
N LEU A 390 2.56 14.32 1.46
CA LEU A 390 2.63 13.07 0.70
C LEU A 390 1.27 12.65 0.13
N TYR A 391 0.17 12.82 0.86
CA TYR A 391 -1.17 12.56 0.33
C TYR A 391 -1.49 13.46 -0.86
N LEU A 392 -1.20 14.77 -0.74
CA LEU A 392 -1.39 15.73 -1.83
C LEU A 392 -0.61 15.30 -3.08
N ALA A 393 0.67 14.97 -2.94
CA ALA A 393 1.48 14.45 -4.05
C ALA A 393 0.91 13.15 -4.65
N ASN A 394 0.40 12.24 -3.82
CA ASN A 394 -0.20 10.98 -4.26
C ASN A 394 -1.63 11.14 -4.84
N SER A 395 -2.28 12.27 -4.63
CA SER A 395 -3.61 12.61 -5.17
C SER A 395 -3.59 13.23 -6.57
N ALA A 396 -2.41 13.64 -7.05
CA ALA A 396 -2.24 14.37 -8.30
C ALA A 396 -2.79 13.60 -9.51
N GLY A 397 -3.69 14.23 -10.27
CA GLY A 397 -4.36 13.63 -11.43
C GLY A 397 -5.60 12.76 -11.09
N LEU A 398 -5.79 12.41 -9.82
CA LEU A 398 -6.97 11.68 -9.33
C LEU A 398 -8.02 12.62 -8.75
N LEU A 399 -7.60 13.55 -7.89
CA LEU A 399 -8.47 14.52 -7.22
C LEU A 399 -8.05 15.96 -7.57
N ASP A 400 -8.98 16.90 -7.36
CA ASP A 400 -8.64 18.32 -7.32
C ASP A 400 -7.79 18.63 -6.07
N PRO A 401 -6.75 19.47 -6.13
CA PRO A 401 -5.86 19.72 -4.98
C PRO A 401 -6.56 20.31 -3.75
N LEU A 402 -7.61 21.13 -3.92
CA LEU A 402 -8.39 21.67 -2.80
C LEU A 402 -9.28 20.58 -2.18
N VAL A 403 -9.84 19.68 -3.00
CA VAL A 403 -10.57 18.50 -2.53
C VAL A 403 -9.66 17.54 -1.76
N ALA A 404 -8.46 17.26 -2.28
CA ALA A 404 -7.47 16.43 -1.61
C ALA A 404 -7.02 17.05 -0.27
N PHE A 405 -6.85 18.37 -0.22
CA PHE A 405 -6.53 19.08 1.02
C PHE A 405 -7.70 19.06 2.03
N ASP A 406 -8.92 19.34 1.59
CA ASP A 406 -10.15 19.28 2.42
C ASP A 406 -10.36 17.87 3.02
N LEU A 407 -10.15 16.83 2.21
CA LEU A 407 -10.12 15.44 2.71
C LEU A 407 -9.07 15.27 3.80
N GLN A 408 -7.82 15.69 3.60
CA GLN A 408 -6.79 15.54 4.62
C GLN A 408 -7.04 16.34 5.91
N VAL A 409 -7.63 17.53 5.83
CA VAL A 409 -8.09 18.29 7.01
C VAL A 409 -9.16 17.46 7.75
N LYS A 410 -10.16 16.95 7.04
CA LYS A 410 -11.22 16.09 7.60
C LYS A 410 -10.69 14.78 8.18
N GLN A 411 -9.73 14.11 7.54
CA GLN A 411 -9.26 12.76 7.88
C GLN A 411 -8.16 12.71 8.94
N ARG A 412 -7.43 13.81 9.16
CA ARG A 412 -6.24 13.85 10.03
C ARG A 412 -6.22 14.95 11.07
N ILE A 413 -6.83 16.09 10.76
CA ILE A 413 -6.86 17.25 11.65
C ILE A 413 -8.11 17.23 12.53
N LEU A 414 -9.30 17.06 11.93
CA LEU A 414 -10.55 17.02 12.69
C LEU A 414 -10.68 15.84 13.70
N PRO A 415 -10.07 14.64 13.51
CA PRO A 415 -10.05 13.58 14.54
C PRO A 415 -9.46 14.01 15.89
N ARG A 416 -8.59 15.02 15.89
CA ARG A 416 -8.00 15.61 17.11
C ARG A 416 -8.94 16.58 17.83
N VAL A 417 -9.94 17.13 17.13
CA VAL A 417 -10.87 18.13 17.66
C VAL A 417 -11.93 17.45 18.52
N ARG A 418 -11.59 17.18 19.78
CA ARG A 418 -12.49 16.61 20.79
C ARG A 418 -12.34 17.33 22.12
N GLY A 419 -13.42 17.41 22.89
CA GLY A 419 -13.43 18.12 24.17
C GLY A 419 -14.83 18.53 24.63
N SER A 420 -14.87 19.11 25.82
CA SER A 420 -16.06 19.77 26.36
C SER A 420 -16.20 21.21 25.84
N LEU A 421 -17.14 21.98 26.38
CA LEU A 421 -17.40 23.38 26.01
C LEU A 421 -16.15 24.28 25.99
N ALA A 422 -15.05 23.89 26.66
CA ALA A 422 -13.76 24.58 26.61
C ALA A 422 -13.18 24.75 25.19
N ILE A 423 -13.52 23.88 24.23
CA ILE A 423 -13.05 24.00 22.83
C ILE A 423 -14.03 24.73 21.90
N ALA A 424 -15.14 25.28 22.41
CA ALA A 424 -16.19 25.88 21.59
C ALA A 424 -15.68 27.05 20.73
N ASP A 425 -14.91 27.97 21.32
CA ASP A 425 -14.34 29.12 20.59
C ASP A 425 -13.34 28.67 19.51
N THR A 426 -12.57 27.61 19.79
CA THR A 426 -11.63 27.03 18.81
C THR A 426 -12.37 26.37 17.63
N ILE A 427 -13.50 25.68 17.90
CA ILE A 427 -14.39 25.16 16.86
C ILE A 427 -14.98 26.30 16.02
N ASP A 428 -15.37 27.42 16.64
CA ASP A 428 -15.97 28.55 15.93
C ASP A 428 -14.96 29.30 15.04
N GLU A 429 -13.72 29.51 15.52
CA GLU A 429 -12.62 30.03 14.69
C GLU A 429 -12.25 29.09 13.54
N LEU A 430 -12.12 27.78 13.82
CA LEU A 430 -11.85 26.77 12.79
C LEU A 430 -12.95 26.77 11.73
N LEU A 431 -14.22 26.76 12.12
CA LEU A 431 -15.35 26.69 11.19
C LEU A 431 -15.44 27.97 10.33
N ALA A 432 -15.10 29.14 10.87
CA ALA A 432 -14.93 30.37 10.09
C ALA A 432 -13.75 30.29 9.10
N TYR A 433 -12.63 29.67 9.50
CA TYR A 433 -11.47 29.46 8.62
C TYR A 433 -11.76 28.46 7.48
N LEU A 434 -12.41 27.33 7.77
CA LEU A 434 -12.80 26.32 6.78
C LEU A 434 -13.72 26.93 5.71
N LYS A 435 -14.70 27.74 6.13
CA LYS A 435 -15.56 28.53 5.23
C LYS A 435 -14.76 29.46 4.32
N ALA A 436 -13.84 30.23 4.89
CA ALA A 436 -13.00 31.16 4.13
C ALA A 436 -12.08 30.45 3.12
N GLN A 437 -11.62 29.23 3.43
CA GLN A 437 -10.82 28.38 2.53
C GLN A 437 -11.65 27.46 1.61
N ARG A 438 -12.99 27.46 1.72
CA ARG A 438 -13.93 26.60 0.96
C ARG A 438 -13.71 25.08 1.17
N LEU A 439 -13.31 24.69 2.38
CA LEU A 439 -13.07 23.29 2.77
C LEU A 439 -14.38 22.64 3.23
N THR A 440 -15.27 22.34 2.28
CA THR A 440 -16.68 22.03 2.54
C THR A 440 -16.89 20.73 3.31
N ARG A 441 -16.10 19.68 3.06
CA ARG A 441 -16.25 18.38 3.75
C ARG A 441 -15.82 18.50 5.21
N SER A 442 -14.77 19.27 5.45
CA SER A 442 -14.30 19.63 6.78
C SER A 442 -15.32 20.54 7.50
N GLU A 443 -15.89 21.52 6.79
CA GLU A 443 -16.91 22.42 7.33
C GLU A 443 -18.16 21.67 7.78
N GLU A 444 -18.73 20.81 6.92
CA GLU A 444 -19.89 19.97 7.25
C GLU A 444 -19.62 19.14 8.51
N ARG A 445 -18.48 18.45 8.56
CA ARG A 445 -18.15 17.57 9.69
C ARG A 445 -17.90 18.34 10.98
N LEU A 446 -17.20 19.47 10.92
CA LEU A 446 -17.00 20.34 12.08
C LEU A 446 -18.31 21.00 12.55
N GLN A 447 -19.25 21.29 11.64
CA GLN A 447 -20.58 21.79 11.98
C GLN A 447 -21.43 20.71 12.70
N GLU A 448 -21.32 19.44 12.33
CA GLU A 448 -21.91 18.32 13.09
C GLU A 448 -21.28 18.15 14.48
N MET A 449 -19.97 18.36 14.62
CA MET A 449 -19.25 18.34 15.91
C MET A 449 -19.69 19.50 16.80
N LYS A 450 -19.78 20.72 16.25
CA LYS A 450 -20.33 21.90 16.93
C LYS A 450 -21.76 21.69 17.42
N ASN A 451 -22.60 21.01 16.63
CA ASN A 451 -23.98 20.72 17.00
C ASN A 451 -24.08 19.70 18.14
N ARG A 452 -23.23 18.67 18.15
CA ARG A 452 -23.09 17.71 19.27
C ARG A 452 -22.58 18.41 20.54
N LEU A 453 -21.52 19.22 20.44
CA LEU A 453 -20.97 19.96 21.57
C LEU A 453 -22.03 20.82 22.29
N LYS A 454 -22.94 21.45 21.53
CA LYS A 454 -24.06 22.23 22.08
C LYS A 454 -25.18 21.40 22.72
N ARG A 455 -25.37 20.15 22.28
CA ARG A 455 -26.43 19.25 22.75
C ARG A 455 -25.98 18.43 23.96
N ASP A 456 -24.76 17.91 23.91
CA ASP A 456 -24.25 16.86 24.80
C ASP A 456 -23.18 17.38 25.78
N GLY A 457 -22.76 18.65 25.64
CA GLY A 457 -21.69 19.27 26.43
C GLY A 457 -20.27 18.78 26.09
N TYR A 458 -20.15 17.80 25.20
CA TYR A 458 -18.93 17.20 24.69
C TYR A 458 -19.05 16.93 23.18
N THR A 459 -17.93 16.90 22.47
CA THR A 459 -17.86 16.35 21.11
C THR A 459 -16.56 15.60 20.90
N ASN A 460 -16.59 14.60 20.01
CA ASN A 460 -15.41 14.04 19.36
C ASN A 460 -15.69 13.90 17.85
N PHE A 461 -14.72 13.41 17.08
CA PHE A 461 -14.90 13.26 15.64
C PHE A 461 -15.84 12.11 15.25
N TRP A 462 -15.84 11.00 15.98
CA TRP A 462 -16.58 9.78 15.64
C TRP A 462 -18.08 9.90 15.94
N ARG A 463 -18.44 10.03 17.23
CA ARG A 463 -19.80 10.37 17.71
C ARG A 463 -19.73 11.09 19.06
#